data_AF-A0A9J6G8T7-F1
#
_entry.id   AF-A0A9J6G8T7-F1
#
_cell.length_a   1.000
_cell.length_b   1.000
_cell.length_c   1.000
_cell.angle_alpha   90.00
_cell.angle_beta   90.00
_cell.angle_gamma   90.00
#
_symmetry.space_group_name_H-M   'P 1'
#
loop_
_entity.id
_entity.type
_entity.pdbx_description
1 polymer ?
#
loop_
_entity_poly.entity_id
_entity_poly.type
_entity_poly.pdbx_seq_one_letter_code
_entity_poly.pdbx_strand_id
1 'polypeptide(L)'
;MQLELELFLFLDENNDSTLQSFLNRLCSSAKKQHKAPSRPTKAALFFSDFPHLIKNVRNGFVSKGYMTPSGHVHCGIIEVAWKADCEHVTLKAMPSITQAHIKPNSFEKMKVDLAFQLFGDQVIKGIFLHKEKINSVYRTVQPTEEFLLRFNRLIRVMTSRTSDTALRPKRGNQQFLEEFLNHLDAWEECTKTIGGGFLSESTAAGLRVTVKSTLDLLTYLSTTEGFKYLLTCRLSQDKLENFFGIIRLSAGCNDHPTVSQFLVTVNLMTFYNLAKSPRGGNCASGVVKALLSPASLKSTPPKNLLVSINDLLEKGRVDEAEEIIDSAVARNDHSSYTEKRSHSALTYYVHTTLLAMLPERLWRRIVALLVRLVCAQHKTRQQWM
;
A
#
# COMPACT_ATOMS: atom_id res chain seq x y z
N MET A 1 10.78 -26.93 3.07
CA MET A 1 11.63 -25.96 3.79
C MET A 1 10.98 -24.59 3.65
N GLN A 2 10.11 -24.25 4.61
CA GLN A 2 9.25 -23.06 4.60
C GLN A 2 10.06 -21.81 4.85
N LEU A 3 10.06 -20.91 3.87
CA LEU A 3 10.34 -19.51 4.13
C LEU A 3 9.01 -18.89 4.57
N GLU A 4 9.05 -17.92 5.48
CA GLU A 4 7.92 -17.07 5.85
C GLU A 4 8.49 -15.65 5.95
N LEU A 5 7.95 -14.74 5.14
CA LEU A 5 8.40 -13.37 4.91
C LEU A 5 7.90 -12.47 6.06
N GLU A 6 8.81 -12.00 6.92
CA GLU A 6 8.45 -11.37 8.21
C GLU A 6 8.85 -9.90 8.37
N LEU A 7 9.49 -9.25 7.39
CA LEU A 7 9.90 -7.85 7.57
C LEU A 7 9.75 -7.04 6.28
N PHE A 8 8.73 -6.17 6.25
CA PHE A 8 8.58 -5.09 5.28
C PHE A 8 9.13 -3.83 5.93
N LEU A 9 10.35 -3.43 5.57
CA LEU A 9 10.89 -2.14 5.98
C LEU A 9 10.53 -1.10 4.92
N PHE A 10 9.62 -0.23 5.34
CA PHE A 10 9.21 0.96 4.63
C PHE A 10 10.20 2.08 4.95
N LEU A 11 10.93 2.53 3.93
CA LEU A 11 11.92 3.59 4.06
C LEU A 11 11.22 4.94 3.80
N ASP A 12 11.07 5.76 4.84
CA ASP A 12 10.58 7.14 4.72
C ASP A 12 11.68 8.01 4.08
N GLU A 13 11.45 8.47 2.85
CA GLU A 13 12.37 9.34 2.11
C GLU A 13 12.21 10.83 2.47
N ASN A 14 11.91 11.13 3.74
CA ASN A 14 12.04 12.48 4.28
C ASN A 14 13.52 12.85 4.50
N ASN A 15 14.26 13.01 3.39
CA ASN A 15 15.51 13.77 3.27
C ASN A 15 16.57 13.58 4.39
N ASP A 16 16.61 12.40 5.00
CA ASP A 16 17.46 12.13 6.15
C ASP A 16 18.78 11.50 5.68
N SER A 17 19.89 12.20 5.95
CA SER A 17 21.24 11.76 5.56
C SER A 17 21.58 10.36 6.12
N THR A 18 20.93 9.99 7.23
CA THR A 18 20.96 8.67 7.86
C THR A 18 20.34 7.58 6.97
N LEU A 19 19.18 7.83 6.36
CA LEU A 19 18.50 6.89 5.48
C LEU A 19 19.24 6.73 4.15
N GLN A 20 19.83 7.82 3.65
CA GLN A 20 20.66 7.78 2.44
C GLN A 20 21.97 7.01 2.67
N SER A 21 22.58 7.14 3.85
CA SER A 21 23.72 6.31 4.25
C SER A 21 23.34 4.82 4.38
N PHE A 22 22.13 4.52 4.86
CA PHE A 22 21.60 3.17 4.98
C PHE A 22 21.27 2.58 3.61
N LEU A 23 20.59 3.33 2.73
CA LEU A 23 20.30 2.98 1.35
C LEU A 23 21.57 2.75 0.54
N ASN A 24 22.58 3.62 0.67
CA ASN A 24 23.85 3.44 -0.02
C ASN A 24 24.61 2.21 0.49
N ARG A 25 24.51 1.87 1.79
CA ARG A 25 24.99 0.59 2.34
C ARG A 25 24.19 -0.61 1.83
N LEU A 26 22.86 -0.49 1.67
CA LEU A 26 22.01 -1.54 1.10
C LEU A 26 22.25 -1.74 -0.41
N CYS A 27 22.43 -0.67 -1.17
CA CYS A 27 22.67 -0.69 -2.62
C CYS A 27 24.08 -1.18 -2.95
N SER A 28 25.11 -0.71 -2.24
CA SER A 28 26.47 -1.28 -2.35
C SER A 28 26.51 -2.75 -1.90
N SER A 29 25.62 -3.13 -0.99
CA SER A 29 25.37 -4.50 -0.55
C SER A 29 24.25 -5.22 -1.31
N ALA A 30 23.76 -4.72 -2.45
CA ALA A 30 22.71 -5.40 -3.24
C ALA A 30 23.19 -6.74 -3.84
N LYS A 31 24.48 -7.08 -3.64
CA LYS A 31 25.07 -8.40 -3.85
C LYS A 31 24.91 -9.38 -2.67
N LYS A 32 24.44 -8.92 -1.49
CA LYS A 32 24.27 -9.70 -0.27
C LYS A 32 22.89 -9.42 0.33
N GLN A 33 21.96 -10.36 0.17
CA GLN A 33 20.66 -10.36 0.85
C GLN A 33 20.84 -10.10 2.36
N HIS A 34 20.17 -9.07 2.89
CA HIS A 34 20.19 -8.81 4.32
C HIS A 34 19.29 -9.81 5.04
N LYS A 35 19.83 -10.38 6.12
CA LYS A 35 19.18 -11.43 6.90
C LYS A 35 18.26 -10.82 7.95
N ALA A 36 17.06 -11.38 8.14
CA ALA A 36 16.15 -10.95 9.19
C ALA A 36 16.78 -11.14 10.59
N PRO A 37 16.71 -10.15 11.51
CA PRO A 37 17.37 -10.21 12.82
C PRO A 37 16.95 -11.39 13.70
N SER A 38 15.69 -11.82 13.58
CA SER A 38 15.14 -12.93 14.35
C SER A 38 15.47 -14.31 13.76
N ARG A 39 15.83 -14.40 12.46
CA ARG A 39 16.16 -15.66 11.77
C ARG A 39 17.19 -15.43 10.65
N PRO A 40 18.48 -15.77 10.87
CA PRO A 40 19.59 -15.49 9.93
C PRO A 40 19.59 -16.33 8.64
N THR A 41 18.51 -17.04 8.32
CA THR A 41 18.30 -17.80 7.08
C THR A 41 17.30 -17.13 6.12
N LYS A 42 16.70 -15.99 6.50
CA LYS A 42 15.61 -15.33 5.76
C LYS A 42 16.05 -14.01 5.13
N ALA A 43 15.71 -13.76 3.87
CA ALA A 43 15.99 -12.50 3.18
C ALA A 43 14.94 -11.42 3.51
N ALA A 44 15.40 -10.21 3.83
CA ALA A 44 14.56 -9.03 3.99
C ALA A 44 14.41 -8.29 2.65
N LEU A 45 13.17 -7.93 2.29
CA LEU A 45 12.85 -7.10 1.12
C LEU A 45 12.62 -5.66 1.57
N PHE A 46 13.13 -4.71 0.80
CA PHE A 46 13.06 -3.28 1.11
C PHE A 46 12.21 -2.55 0.09
N PHE A 47 11.36 -1.64 0.58
CA PHE A 47 10.48 -0.83 -0.25
C PHE A 47 10.64 0.63 0.14
N SER A 48 10.96 1.48 -0.84
CA SER A 48 10.76 2.93 -0.72
C SER A 48 9.29 3.25 -0.96
N ASP A 49 8.83 4.39 -0.47
CA ASP A 49 7.47 4.83 -0.73
C ASP A 49 7.26 5.23 -2.20
N PHE A 50 6.61 4.35 -2.97
CA PHE A 50 6.44 4.52 -4.41
C PHE A 50 5.72 5.81 -4.81
N PRO A 51 4.60 6.22 -4.16
CA PRO A 51 3.95 7.49 -4.47
C PRO A 51 4.88 8.71 -4.29
N HIS A 52 5.72 8.71 -3.25
CA HIS A 52 6.74 9.74 -3.08
C HIS A 52 7.84 9.71 -4.16
N LEU A 53 8.26 8.52 -4.60
CA LEU A 53 9.21 8.42 -5.73
C LEU A 53 8.63 9.07 -6.99
N ILE A 54 7.36 8.80 -7.33
CA ILE A 54 6.69 9.41 -8.48
C ILE A 54 6.57 10.93 -8.34
N LYS A 55 6.28 11.43 -7.13
CA LYS A 55 6.30 12.87 -6.82
C LYS A 55 7.68 13.48 -7.09
N ASN A 56 8.76 12.81 -6.70
CA ASN A 56 10.13 13.27 -6.92
C ASN A 56 10.49 13.28 -8.41
N VAL A 57 10.11 12.24 -9.16
CA VAL A 57 10.24 12.21 -10.64
C VAL A 57 9.50 13.39 -11.27
N ARG A 58 8.25 13.65 -10.84
CA ARG A 58 7.48 14.80 -11.34
C ARG A 58 8.21 16.11 -11.09
N ASN A 59 8.73 16.33 -9.88
CA ASN A 59 9.37 17.59 -9.51
C ASN A 59 10.62 17.88 -10.36
N GLY A 60 11.43 16.87 -10.66
CA GLY A 60 12.57 17.02 -11.57
C GLY A 60 12.12 17.24 -13.03
N PHE A 61 11.17 16.43 -13.51
CA PHE A 61 10.61 16.55 -14.86
C PHE A 61 10.02 17.93 -15.17
N VAL A 62 9.29 18.50 -14.20
CA VAL A 62 8.68 19.83 -14.34
C VAL A 62 9.71 20.95 -14.25
N SER A 63 10.73 20.84 -13.39
CA SER A 63 11.69 21.94 -13.19
C SER A 63 12.77 22.02 -14.26
N LYS A 64 13.38 20.89 -14.63
CA LYS A 64 14.56 20.84 -15.50
C LYS A 64 14.36 19.96 -16.73
N GLY A 65 13.46 18.97 -16.64
CA GLY A 65 13.42 17.88 -17.61
C GLY A 65 14.55 16.87 -17.38
N TYR A 66 14.62 15.87 -18.26
CA TYR A 66 15.61 14.80 -18.19
C TYR A 66 16.16 14.45 -19.57
N MET A 67 17.39 13.94 -19.63
CA MET A 67 17.97 13.37 -20.84
C MET A 67 17.82 11.86 -20.84
N THR A 68 16.85 11.33 -21.59
CA THR A 68 16.64 9.88 -21.73
C THR A 68 17.40 9.33 -22.95
N PRO A 69 17.59 8.01 -23.09
CA PRO A 69 18.16 7.42 -24.31
C PRO A 69 17.37 7.76 -25.59
N SER A 70 16.06 8.01 -25.47
CA SER A 70 15.22 8.45 -26.60
C SER A 70 15.39 9.95 -26.92
N GLY A 71 16.00 10.73 -26.03
CA GLY A 71 16.19 12.17 -26.16
C GLY A 71 15.73 12.96 -24.92
N HIS A 72 15.75 14.29 -25.04
CA HIS A 72 15.38 15.19 -23.96
C HIS A 72 13.86 15.21 -23.72
N VAL A 73 13.44 15.04 -22.46
CA VAL A 73 12.04 15.03 -22.04
C VAL A 73 11.75 16.18 -21.08
N HIS A 74 10.68 16.92 -21.32
CA HIS A 74 10.36 18.12 -20.53
C HIS A 74 8.86 18.44 -20.51
N CYS A 75 8.44 19.17 -19.47
CA CYS A 75 7.04 19.53 -19.26
C CYS A 75 6.48 20.56 -20.27
N GLY A 76 7.34 21.28 -21.00
CA GLY A 76 6.91 22.28 -21.99
C GLY A 76 5.95 21.73 -23.08
N ILE A 77 6.11 20.48 -23.50
CA ILE A 77 5.19 19.81 -24.43
C ILE A 77 3.77 19.72 -23.84
N ILE A 78 3.67 19.37 -22.55
CA ILE A 78 2.40 19.30 -21.82
C ILE A 78 1.81 20.71 -21.66
N GLU A 79 2.64 21.73 -21.43
CA GLU A 79 2.19 23.12 -21.32
C GLU A 79 1.50 23.60 -22.61
N VAL A 80 2.06 23.28 -23.78
CA VAL A 80 1.45 23.62 -25.08
C VAL A 80 0.13 22.88 -25.27
N ALA A 81 0.12 21.57 -25.02
CA ALA A 81 -1.09 20.76 -25.11
C ALA A 81 -2.21 21.30 -24.19
N TRP A 82 -1.85 21.65 -22.95
CA TRP A 82 -2.79 22.16 -21.96
C TRP A 82 -3.37 23.53 -22.34
N LYS A 83 -2.53 24.45 -22.84
CA LYS A 83 -3.01 25.75 -23.35
C LYS A 83 -4.00 25.59 -24.50
N ALA A 84 -3.67 24.71 -25.44
CA ALA A 84 -4.57 24.38 -26.55
C ALA A 84 -5.90 23.78 -26.07
N ASP A 85 -5.87 22.91 -25.06
CA ASP A 85 -7.08 22.32 -24.48
C ASP A 85 -7.92 23.35 -23.70
N CYS A 86 -7.28 24.34 -23.07
CA CYS A 86 -7.96 25.42 -22.37
C CYS A 86 -8.75 26.35 -23.30
N GLU A 87 -8.40 26.46 -24.59
CA GLU A 87 -9.15 27.22 -25.59
C GLU A 87 -10.53 26.61 -25.87
N HIS A 88 -10.70 25.31 -25.64
CA HIS A 88 -11.96 24.62 -25.84
C HIS A 88 -12.85 24.73 -24.59
N VAL A 89 -14.10 25.20 -24.75
CA VAL A 89 -15.02 25.46 -23.63
C VAL A 89 -15.89 24.24 -23.28
N THR A 90 -16.23 23.39 -24.26
CA THR A 90 -17.27 22.35 -24.10
C THR A 90 -16.74 20.93 -23.89
N LEU A 91 -15.69 20.52 -24.61
CA LEU A 91 -15.10 19.19 -24.52
C LEU A 91 -13.58 19.30 -24.40
N LYS A 92 -13.08 19.13 -23.18
CA LYS A 92 -11.65 19.16 -22.85
C LYS A 92 -11.10 17.73 -22.77
N ALA A 93 -9.92 17.50 -23.34
CA ALA A 93 -9.20 16.23 -23.19
C ALA A 93 -8.53 16.13 -21.81
N MET A 94 -8.21 17.26 -21.19
CA MET A 94 -7.51 17.37 -19.91
C MET A 94 -8.30 18.18 -18.87
N PRO A 95 -9.58 17.84 -18.56
CA PRO A 95 -10.43 18.65 -17.70
C PRO A 95 -9.94 18.77 -16.24
N SER A 96 -9.18 17.79 -15.73
CA SER A 96 -8.63 17.87 -14.36
C SER A 96 -7.23 18.45 -14.29
N ILE A 97 -6.59 18.71 -15.42
CA ILE A 97 -5.23 19.26 -15.46
C ILE A 97 -5.31 20.78 -15.37
N THR A 98 -4.55 21.32 -14.43
CA THR A 98 -4.54 22.74 -14.06
C THR A 98 -3.13 23.29 -14.08
N GLN A 99 -2.99 24.61 -13.93
CA GLN A 99 -1.69 25.27 -13.82
C GLN A 99 -0.80 24.67 -12.72
N ALA A 100 -1.39 24.17 -11.62
CA ALA A 100 -0.70 23.51 -10.51
C ALA A 100 0.04 22.21 -10.92
N HIS A 101 -0.34 21.60 -12.03
CA HIS A 101 0.34 20.40 -12.55
C HIS A 101 1.65 20.76 -13.28
N ILE A 102 1.62 21.88 -14.02
CA ILE A 102 2.68 22.30 -14.93
C ILE A 102 3.65 23.25 -14.25
N LYS A 103 3.15 24.15 -13.39
CA LYS A 103 3.96 25.12 -12.62
C LYS A 103 3.53 25.08 -11.14
N PRO A 104 3.83 23.99 -10.41
CA PRO A 104 3.46 23.85 -9.01
C PRO A 104 4.22 24.83 -8.11
N ASN A 105 3.51 25.45 -7.17
CA ASN A 105 4.12 26.16 -6.04
C ASN A 105 4.73 25.20 -5.01
N SER A 106 5.39 25.73 -3.96
CA SER A 106 6.07 24.92 -2.94
C SER A 106 5.17 23.91 -2.23
N PHE A 107 3.90 24.26 -1.96
CA PHE A 107 2.95 23.35 -1.33
C PHE A 107 2.41 22.31 -2.33
N GLU A 108 2.18 22.72 -3.58
CA GLU A 108 1.70 21.83 -4.65
C GLU A 108 2.74 20.80 -5.09
N LYS A 109 4.04 21.12 -4.94
CA LYS A 109 5.14 20.15 -5.15
C LYS A 109 5.04 18.94 -4.23
N MET A 110 4.42 19.09 -3.05
CA MET A 110 4.23 18.01 -2.08
C MET A 110 3.02 17.12 -2.39
N LYS A 111 2.05 17.62 -3.17
CA LYS A 111 0.84 16.86 -3.50
C LYS A 111 1.13 15.73 -4.48
N VAL A 112 1.01 14.50 -3.99
CA VAL A 112 1.20 13.26 -4.76
C VAL A 112 0.14 13.14 -5.87
N ASP A 113 -1.11 13.51 -5.60
CA ASP A 113 -2.21 13.42 -6.57
C ASP A 113 -1.91 14.17 -7.88
N LEU A 114 -1.31 15.36 -7.79
CA LEU A 114 -0.93 16.14 -8.97
C LEU A 114 0.13 15.42 -9.82
N ALA A 115 1.04 14.68 -9.19
CA ALA A 115 2.05 13.89 -9.91
C ALA A 115 1.42 12.71 -10.65
N PHE A 116 0.49 12.00 -9.99
CA PHE A 116 -0.24 10.89 -10.61
C PHE A 116 -1.14 11.35 -11.75
N GLN A 117 -1.78 12.52 -11.62
CA GLN A 117 -2.60 13.12 -12.67
C GLN A 117 -1.74 13.59 -13.85
N LEU A 118 -0.55 14.16 -13.60
CA LEU A 118 0.38 14.59 -14.67
C LEU A 118 0.87 13.41 -15.53
N PHE A 119 1.15 12.26 -14.90
CA PHE A 119 1.49 11.02 -15.61
C PHE A 119 0.25 10.18 -15.98
N GLY A 120 -0.94 10.77 -15.89
CA GLY A 120 -2.22 10.10 -16.11
C GLY A 120 -2.66 10.07 -17.58
N ASP A 121 -3.74 9.34 -17.82
CA ASP A 121 -4.28 9.12 -19.18
C ASP A 121 -4.79 10.41 -19.83
N GLN A 122 -5.25 11.39 -19.05
CA GLN A 122 -5.71 12.67 -19.57
C GLN A 122 -4.59 13.41 -20.31
N VAL A 123 -3.39 13.45 -19.75
CA VAL A 123 -2.24 14.13 -20.38
C VAL A 123 -1.84 13.41 -21.66
N ILE A 124 -1.79 12.08 -21.66
CA ILE A 124 -1.48 11.29 -22.86
C ILE A 124 -2.51 11.55 -23.97
N LYS A 125 -3.81 11.55 -23.65
CA LYS A 125 -4.89 11.86 -24.59
C LYS A 125 -4.84 13.29 -25.09
N GLY A 126 -4.50 14.24 -24.20
CA GLY A 126 -4.34 15.65 -24.54
C GLY A 126 -3.19 15.89 -25.52
N ILE A 127 -2.05 15.24 -25.31
CA ILE A 127 -0.92 15.29 -26.26
C ILE A 127 -1.32 14.69 -27.61
N PHE A 128 -2.03 13.56 -27.60
CA PHE A 128 -2.52 12.93 -28.82
C PHE A 128 -3.48 13.85 -29.60
N LEU A 129 -4.44 14.48 -28.92
CA LEU A 129 -5.43 15.35 -29.55
C LEU A 129 -4.79 16.63 -30.11
N HIS A 130 -3.86 17.25 -29.38
CA HIS A 130 -3.26 18.54 -29.73
C HIS A 130 -1.92 18.40 -30.47
N LYS A 131 -1.65 17.24 -31.08
CA LYS A 131 -0.34 16.90 -31.68
C LYS A 131 0.11 17.89 -32.75
N GLU A 132 -0.81 18.40 -33.57
CA GLU A 132 -0.50 19.39 -34.61
C GLU A 132 0.03 20.71 -34.03
N LYS A 133 -0.65 21.25 -33.01
CA LYS A 133 -0.23 22.47 -32.30
C LYS A 133 1.12 22.25 -31.61
N ILE A 134 1.33 21.08 -31.00
CA ILE A 134 2.62 20.75 -30.36
C ILE A 134 3.74 20.71 -31.40
N ASN A 135 3.52 20.05 -32.54
CA ASN A 135 4.50 19.93 -33.62
C ASN A 135 4.87 21.28 -34.26
N SER A 136 3.98 22.28 -34.21
CA SER A 136 4.31 23.65 -34.64
C SER A 136 5.33 24.36 -33.73
N VAL A 137 5.41 23.97 -32.45
CA VAL A 137 6.31 24.58 -31.45
C VAL A 137 7.56 23.72 -31.22
N TYR A 138 7.40 22.40 -31.16
CA TYR A 138 8.45 21.45 -30.85
C TYR A 138 8.64 20.47 -32.00
N ARG A 139 9.88 20.36 -32.51
CA ARG A 139 10.24 19.38 -33.55
C ARG A 139 10.26 17.93 -33.03
N THR A 140 10.56 17.74 -31.75
CA THR A 140 10.79 16.43 -31.14
C THR A 140 9.87 16.23 -29.94
N VAL A 141 8.81 15.45 -30.15
CA VAL A 141 7.75 15.21 -29.13
C VAL A 141 7.79 13.76 -28.61
N GLN A 142 8.19 12.83 -29.48
CA GLN A 142 8.22 11.39 -29.22
C GLN A 142 8.90 10.97 -27.90
N PRO A 143 10.07 11.53 -27.51
CA PRO A 143 10.74 11.10 -26.27
C PRO A 143 9.89 11.38 -25.03
N THR A 144 9.16 12.51 -25.02
CA THR A 144 8.28 12.86 -23.90
C THR A 144 7.01 11.99 -23.92
N GLU A 145 6.44 11.70 -25.09
CA GLU A 145 5.32 10.75 -25.22
C GLU A 145 5.69 9.37 -24.66
N GLU A 146 6.84 8.81 -25.06
CA GLU A 146 7.35 7.53 -24.58
C GLU A 146 7.59 7.53 -23.06
N PHE A 147 8.17 8.61 -22.54
CA PHE A 147 8.40 8.78 -21.10
C PHE A 147 7.08 8.78 -20.32
N LEU A 148 6.09 9.54 -20.77
CA LEU A 148 4.77 9.60 -20.12
C LEU A 148 4.05 8.26 -20.17
N LEU A 149 4.07 7.56 -21.31
CA LEU A 149 3.48 6.22 -21.44
C LEU A 149 4.16 5.21 -20.52
N ARG A 150 5.49 5.25 -20.42
CA ARG A 150 6.27 4.35 -19.55
C ARG A 150 5.95 4.59 -18.08
N PHE A 151 5.94 5.85 -17.62
CA PHE A 151 5.61 6.18 -16.23
C PHE A 151 4.12 5.96 -15.90
N ASN A 152 3.20 6.21 -16.83
CA ASN A 152 1.79 5.85 -16.67
C ASN A 152 1.62 4.35 -16.43
N ARG A 153 2.25 3.52 -17.28
CA ARG A 153 2.20 2.06 -17.13
C ARG A 153 2.84 1.60 -15.82
N LEU A 154 3.98 2.18 -15.44
CA LEU A 154 4.63 1.90 -14.15
C LEU A 154 3.70 2.20 -12.98
N ILE A 155 3.07 3.37 -12.96
CA ILE A 155 2.12 3.75 -11.91
C ILE A 155 0.97 2.76 -11.83
N ARG A 156 0.36 2.39 -12.96
CA ARG A 156 -0.75 1.42 -13.01
C ARG A 156 -0.35 0.05 -12.45
N VAL A 157 0.86 -0.43 -12.78
CA VAL A 157 1.36 -1.71 -12.29
C VAL A 157 1.70 -1.65 -10.80
N MET A 158 2.32 -0.56 -10.33
CA MET A 158 2.80 -0.42 -8.95
C MET A 158 1.74 0.08 -7.96
N THR A 159 0.57 0.49 -8.43
CA THR A 159 -0.56 0.93 -7.58
C THR A 159 -1.85 0.14 -7.79
N SER A 160 -1.71 -1.11 -8.25
CA SER A 160 -2.83 -1.98 -8.54
C SER A 160 -3.64 -2.34 -7.30
N ARG A 161 -4.96 -2.09 -7.35
CA ARG A 161 -5.90 -2.27 -6.23
C ARG A 161 -6.87 -3.44 -6.39
N THR A 162 -7.02 -3.96 -7.59
CA THR A 162 -8.00 -5.01 -7.92
C THR A 162 -7.31 -6.27 -8.43
N SER A 163 -7.97 -7.42 -8.29
CA SER A 163 -7.46 -8.72 -8.76
C SER A 163 -7.28 -8.78 -10.28
N ASP A 164 -8.04 -7.99 -11.03
CA ASP A 164 -7.97 -7.93 -12.49
C ASP A 164 -6.68 -7.21 -12.94
N THR A 165 -6.38 -6.07 -12.33
CA THR A 165 -5.17 -5.28 -12.60
C THR A 165 -3.94 -5.79 -11.85
N ALA A 166 -4.06 -6.83 -11.02
CA ALA A 166 -3.01 -7.27 -10.11
C ALA A 166 -1.75 -7.76 -10.83
N LEU A 167 -0.60 -7.64 -10.17
CA LEU A 167 0.64 -8.18 -10.68
C LEU A 167 0.62 -9.71 -10.57
N ARG A 168 0.92 -10.40 -11.68
CA ARG A 168 0.84 -11.87 -11.77
C ARG A 168 2.12 -12.43 -12.37
N PRO A 169 2.54 -13.63 -11.96
CA PRO A 169 3.72 -14.27 -12.53
C PRO A 169 3.50 -14.56 -14.02
N LYS A 170 4.58 -14.45 -14.81
CA LYS A 170 4.62 -14.78 -16.26
C LYS A 170 3.63 -13.99 -17.13
N ARG A 171 3.12 -12.84 -16.65
CA ARG A 171 2.32 -11.90 -17.46
C ARG A 171 3.19 -10.74 -17.94
N GLY A 172 2.73 -10.04 -18.99
CA GLY A 172 3.43 -8.90 -19.57
C GLY A 172 3.70 -7.72 -18.62
N ASN A 173 3.06 -7.65 -17.44
CA ASN A 173 3.38 -6.64 -16.43
C ASN A 173 4.66 -6.95 -15.65
N GLN A 174 4.96 -8.24 -15.41
CA GLN A 174 6.23 -8.64 -14.80
C GLN A 174 7.39 -8.30 -15.73
N GLN A 175 7.28 -8.70 -17.00
CA GLN A 175 8.26 -8.39 -18.04
C GLN A 175 8.46 -6.88 -18.20
N PHE A 176 7.39 -6.09 -18.17
CA PHE A 176 7.49 -4.64 -18.22
C PHE A 176 8.30 -4.05 -17.05
N LEU A 177 8.18 -4.59 -15.84
CA LEU A 177 8.99 -4.11 -14.70
C LEU A 177 10.48 -4.46 -14.86
N GLU A 178 10.79 -5.64 -15.42
CA GLU A 178 12.16 -6.05 -15.76
C GLU A 178 12.75 -5.14 -16.85
N GLU A 179 11.98 -4.86 -17.91
CA GLU A 179 12.34 -3.91 -18.97
C GLU A 179 12.51 -2.48 -18.42
N PHE A 180 11.69 -2.08 -17.45
CA PHE A 180 11.79 -0.77 -16.81
C PHE A 180 13.09 -0.62 -16.01
N LEU A 181 13.54 -1.69 -15.32
CA LEU A 181 14.84 -1.69 -14.64
C LEU A 181 16.00 -1.54 -15.65
N ASN A 182 15.98 -2.29 -16.74
CA ASN A 182 16.98 -2.18 -17.80
C ASN A 182 16.97 -0.77 -18.41
N HIS A 183 15.79 -0.18 -18.58
CA HIS A 183 15.67 1.19 -19.06
C HIS A 183 16.26 2.21 -18.10
N LEU A 184 16.06 2.06 -16.78
CA LEU A 184 16.68 2.94 -15.79
C LEU A 184 18.20 2.89 -15.84
N ASP A 185 18.79 1.71 -16.03
CA ASP A 185 20.23 1.53 -16.15
C ASP A 185 20.78 2.15 -17.45
N ALA A 186 20.10 1.93 -18.57
CA ALA A 186 20.47 2.57 -19.84
C ALA A 186 20.32 4.09 -19.79
N TRP A 187 19.32 4.60 -19.08
CA TRP A 187 19.10 6.04 -18.90
C TRP A 187 20.19 6.66 -18.02
N GLU A 188 20.57 6.01 -16.93
CA GLU A 188 21.68 6.49 -16.09
C GLU A 188 23.00 6.53 -16.87
N GLU A 189 23.30 5.48 -17.65
CA GLU A 189 24.52 5.41 -18.46
C GLU A 189 24.56 6.50 -19.55
N CYS A 190 23.45 6.67 -20.27
CA CYS A 190 23.30 7.74 -21.27
C CYS A 190 23.58 9.12 -20.67
N THR A 191 23.08 9.38 -19.45
CA THR A 191 23.30 10.67 -18.79
C THR A 191 24.76 10.88 -18.39
N LYS A 192 25.50 9.82 -18.03
CA LYS A 192 26.94 9.92 -17.74
C LYS A 192 27.74 10.32 -18.98
N THR A 193 27.33 9.86 -20.16
CA THR A 193 28.02 10.18 -21.43
C THR A 193 27.65 11.55 -21.97
N ILE A 194 26.35 11.88 -22.04
CA ILE A 194 25.84 13.05 -22.76
C ILE A 194 25.64 14.26 -21.82
N GLY A 195 25.47 14.02 -20.51
CA GLY A 195 24.94 15.02 -19.59
C GLY A 195 23.43 15.25 -19.80
N GLY A 196 22.85 16.26 -19.15
CA GLY A 196 21.45 16.67 -19.40
C GLY A 196 20.40 16.17 -18.39
N GLY A 197 20.83 15.71 -17.23
CA GLY A 197 19.96 15.50 -16.06
C GLY A 197 19.33 14.11 -15.98
N PHE A 198 19.57 13.45 -14.85
CA PHE A 198 18.97 12.18 -14.44
C PHE A 198 18.11 12.40 -13.19
N LEU A 199 17.42 11.35 -12.74
CA LEU A 199 16.82 11.30 -11.41
C LEU A 199 17.87 11.58 -10.32
N SER A 200 17.44 12.06 -9.15
CA SER A 200 18.35 12.11 -8.00
C SER A 200 18.82 10.70 -7.65
N GLU A 201 20.03 10.59 -7.10
CA GLU A 201 20.61 9.31 -6.69
C GLU A 201 19.65 8.53 -5.76
N SER A 202 19.04 9.21 -4.80
CA SER A 202 18.05 8.62 -3.89
C SER A 202 16.81 8.11 -4.61
N THR A 203 16.21 8.89 -5.52
CA THR A 203 15.01 8.48 -6.25
C THR A 203 15.28 7.33 -7.23
N ALA A 204 16.44 7.35 -7.90
CA ALA A 204 16.85 6.28 -8.79
C ALA A 204 17.10 4.97 -8.02
N ALA A 205 17.82 5.04 -6.91
CA ALA A 205 18.04 3.89 -6.02
C ALA A 205 16.73 3.35 -5.45
N GLY A 206 15.85 4.24 -4.95
CA GLY A 206 14.55 3.88 -4.41
C GLY A 206 13.64 3.19 -5.42
N LEU A 207 13.60 3.68 -6.68
CA LEU A 207 12.86 3.01 -7.76
C LEU A 207 13.42 1.62 -8.06
N ARG A 208 14.74 1.47 -8.18
CA ARG A 208 15.38 0.17 -8.43
C ARG A 208 15.09 -0.84 -7.33
N VAL A 209 15.30 -0.44 -6.07
CA VAL A 209 15.08 -1.30 -4.91
C VAL A 209 13.61 -1.70 -4.82
N THR A 210 12.69 -0.76 -5.00
CA THR A 210 11.24 -1.02 -4.88
C THR A 210 10.73 -1.94 -6.00
N VAL A 211 11.12 -1.68 -7.26
CA VAL A 211 10.71 -2.50 -8.40
C VAL A 211 11.31 -3.91 -8.30
N LYS A 212 12.61 -4.02 -8.00
CA LYS A 212 13.28 -5.31 -7.82
C LYS A 212 12.67 -6.11 -6.66
N SER A 213 12.48 -5.48 -5.50
CA SER A 213 11.84 -6.14 -4.34
C SER A 213 10.41 -6.56 -4.63
N THR A 214 9.67 -5.84 -5.49
CA THR A 214 8.33 -6.24 -5.93
C THR A 214 8.37 -7.50 -6.79
N LEU A 215 9.35 -7.62 -7.70
CA LEU A 215 9.56 -8.81 -8.53
C LEU A 215 9.99 -10.02 -7.69
N ASP A 216 10.91 -9.81 -6.75
CA ASP A 216 11.37 -10.85 -5.81
C ASP A 216 10.22 -11.33 -4.92
N LEU A 217 9.39 -10.39 -4.40
CA LEU A 217 8.20 -10.72 -3.63
C LEU A 217 7.18 -11.50 -4.44
N LEU A 218 6.91 -11.10 -5.69
CA LEU A 218 6.00 -11.82 -6.57
C LEU A 218 6.47 -13.26 -6.81
N THR A 219 7.76 -13.44 -7.09
CA THR A 219 8.37 -14.74 -7.35
C THR A 219 8.27 -15.64 -6.12
N TYR A 220 8.57 -15.08 -4.96
CA TYR A 220 8.44 -15.74 -3.68
C TYR A 220 7.00 -16.19 -3.40
N LEU A 221 6.04 -15.27 -3.45
CA LEU A 221 4.64 -15.54 -3.13
C LEU A 221 4.03 -16.55 -4.11
N SER A 222 4.43 -16.50 -5.38
CA SER A 222 3.92 -17.42 -6.40
C SER A 222 4.51 -18.82 -6.25
N THR A 223 5.83 -18.92 -6.01
CA THR A 223 6.55 -20.21 -6.03
C THR A 223 6.49 -20.94 -4.69
N THR A 224 6.62 -20.21 -3.58
CA THR A 224 6.71 -20.79 -2.24
C THR A 224 5.34 -20.93 -1.58
N GLU A 225 4.48 -19.92 -1.72
CA GLU A 225 3.21 -19.82 -1.00
C GLU A 225 1.98 -20.08 -1.90
N GLY A 226 2.18 -20.22 -3.22
CA GLY A 226 1.10 -20.52 -4.17
C GLY A 226 0.11 -19.38 -4.45
N PHE A 227 0.46 -18.12 -4.14
CA PHE A 227 -0.42 -16.98 -4.43
C PHE A 227 -0.53 -16.73 -5.95
N LYS A 228 -1.76 -16.48 -6.41
CA LYS A 228 -2.07 -16.25 -7.83
C LYS A 228 -1.67 -14.86 -8.33
N TYR A 229 -1.59 -13.87 -7.44
CA TYR A 229 -1.33 -12.46 -7.77
C TYR A 229 -0.88 -11.65 -6.54
N LEU A 230 -0.31 -10.46 -6.80
CA LEU A 230 0.13 -9.48 -5.81
C LEU A 230 -0.56 -8.12 -6.05
N LEU A 231 -1.16 -7.56 -5.00
CA LEU A 231 -1.72 -6.20 -5.00
C LEU A 231 -0.65 -5.20 -4.58
N THR A 232 -0.02 -4.57 -5.55
CA THR A 232 1.12 -3.65 -5.37
C THR A 232 0.75 -2.38 -4.60
N CYS A 233 -0.51 -1.96 -4.57
CA CYS A 233 -0.94 -0.82 -3.75
C CYS A 233 -0.71 -1.02 -2.24
N ARG A 234 -0.55 -2.27 -1.78
CA ARG A 234 -0.29 -2.60 -0.38
C ARG A 234 1.19 -2.49 0.01
N LEU A 235 2.06 -2.20 -0.96
CA LEU A 235 3.51 -2.03 -0.79
C LEU A 235 3.88 -0.55 -0.65
N SER A 236 2.98 0.30 -0.16
CA SER A 236 3.18 1.75 0.04
C SER A 236 2.92 2.15 1.49
N GLN A 237 3.46 3.30 1.89
CA GLN A 237 3.28 3.86 3.23
C GLN A 237 1.97 4.64 3.40
N ASP A 238 1.18 4.80 2.31
CA ASP A 238 -0.10 5.50 2.32
C ASP A 238 -1.02 5.12 3.49
N LYS A 239 -1.04 3.85 3.90
CA LYS A 239 -1.88 3.41 5.03
C LYS A 239 -1.43 3.98 6.36
N LEU A 240 -0.12 4.15 6.54
CA LEU A 240 0.46 4.80 7.71
C LEU A 240 0.21 6.32 7.67
N GLU A 241 0.35 6.96 6.52
CA GLU A 241 0.03 8.39 6.38
C GLU A 241 -1.44 8.68 6.64
N ASN A 242 -2.33 7.85 6.09
CA ASN A 242 -3.77 7.95 6.36
C ASN A 242 -4.06 7.78 7.86
N PHE A 243 -3.34 6.88 8.55
CA PHE A 243 -3.45 6.73 9.99
C PHE A 243 -3.02 7.99 10.74
N PHE A 244 -1.90 8.61 10.37
CA PHE A 244 -1.49 9.90 10.93
C PHE A 244 -2.50 11.01 10.66
N GLY A 245 -3.12 11.03 9.47
CA GLY A 245 -4.21 11.95 9.13
C GLY A 245 -5.41 11.80 10.07
N ILE A 246 -5.85 10.56 10.34
CA ILE A 246 -6.93 10.27 11.29
C ILE A 246 -6.58 10.77 12.70
N ILE A 247 -5.34 10.59 13.15
CA ILE A 247 -4.91 11.05 14.47
C ILE A 247 -4.97 12.58 14.57
N ARG A 248 -4.48 13.30 13.56
CA ARG A 248 -4.56 14.78 13.54
C ARG A 248 -6.01 15.26 13.56
N LEU A 249 -6.88 14.64 12.75
CA LEU A 249 -8.31 14.96 12.70
C LEU A 249 -9.05 14.65 14.01
N SER A 250 -8.58 13.66 14.77
CA SER A 250 -9.20 13.25 16.04
C SER A 250 -9.07 14.32 17.14
N ALA A 251 -8.11 15.24 17.00
CA ALA A 251 -7.90 16.35 17.93
C ALA A 251 -8.68 17.63 17.55
N GLY A 252 -9.62 17.55 16.58
CA GLY A 252 -10.44 18.68 16.15
C GLY A 252 -9.62 19.73 15.43
N CYS A 253 -9.58 20.96 15.97
CA CYS A 253 -8.81 22.06 15.41
C CYS A 253 -7.30 22.01 15.74
N ASN A 254 -6.84 21.01 16.51
CA ASN A 254 -5.43 20.86 16.85
C ASN A 254 -4.71 19.95 15.85
N ASP A 255 -4.19 20.53 14.77
CA ASP A 255 -3.45 19.81 13.73
C ASP A 255 -2.08 19.25 14.19
N HIS A 256 -1.62 19.65 15.37
CA HIS A 256 -0.32 19.25 15.94
C HIS A 256 -0.51 18.66 17.34
N PRO A 257 -0.98 17.40 17.46
CA PRO A 257 -1.18 16.77 18.75
C PRO A 257 0.15 16.63 19.51
N THR A 258 0.12 16.84 20.83
CA THR A 258 1.27 16.54 21.69
C THR A 258 1.54 15.05 21.74
N VAL A 259 2.75 14.64 22.15
CA VAL A 259 3.10 13.22 22.28
C VAL A 259 2.09 12.47 23.16
N SER A 260 1.64 13.08 24.26
CA SER A 260 0.60 12.49 25.13
C SER A 260 -0.74 12.33 24.41
N GLN A 261 -1.18 13.34 23.65
CA GLN A 261 -2.42 13.27 22.87
C GLN A 261 -2.33 12.20 21.77
N PHE A 262 -1.19 12.10 21.10
CA PHE A 262 -0.91 11.06 20.12
C PHE A 262 -1.05 9.67 20.73
N LEU A 263 -0.37 9.40 21.85
CA LEU A 263 -0.42 8.10 22.55
C LEU A 263 -1.84 7.74 23.00
N VAL A 264 -2.56 8.69 23.59
CA VAL A 264 -3.95 8.48 24.02
C VAL A 264 -4.84 8.16 22.82
N THR A 265 -4.71 8.89 21.72
CA THR A 265 -5.50 8.68 20.51
C THR A 265 -5.21 7.33 19.87
N VAL A 266 -3.94 6.94 19.75
CA VAL A 266 -3.54 5.61 19.24
C VAL A 266 -4.10 4.50 20.10
N ASN A 267 -4.03 4.63 21.43
CA ASN A 267 -4.60 3.65 22.36
C ASN A 267 -6.11 3.53 22.17
N LEU A 268 -6.83 4.65 22.17
CA LEU A 268 -8.28 4.68 21.98
C LEU A 268 -8.69 4.04 20.65
N MET A 269 -7.99 4.36 19.55
CA MET A 269 -8.25 3.79 18.22
C MET A 269 -8.00 2.28 18.17
N THR A 270 -6.96 1.80 18.86
CA THR A 270 -6.65 0.37 18.95
C THR A 270 -7.74 -0.38 19.71
N PHE A 271 -8.18 0.15 20.85
CA PHE A 271 -9.30 -0.43 21.62
C PHE A 271 -10.62 -0.36 20.86
N TYR A 272 -10.89 0.76 20.18
CA TYR A 272 -12.13 0.95 19.42
C TYR A 272 -12.25 -0.04 18.26
N ASN A 273 -11.17 -0.23 17.49
CA ASN A 273 -11.13 -1.19 16.37
C ASN A 273 -11.35 -2.64 16.82
N LEU A 274 -10.88 -2.99 18.02
CA LEU A 274 -11.13 -4.30 18.63
C LEU A 274 -12.57 -4.41 19.15
N ALA A 275 -13.07 -3.38 19.85
CA ALA A 275 -14.41 -3.40 20.43
C ALA A 275 -15.53 -3.32 19.40
N LYS A 276 -15.30 -2.62 18.27
CA LYS A 276 -16.30 -2.40 17.23
C LYS A 276 -15.61 -2.21 15.88
N SER A 277 -15.97 -3.03 14.90
CA SER A 277 -15.53 -2.82 13.51
C SER A 277 -16.00 -1.44 13.02
N PRO A 278 -15.12 -0.62 12.40
CA PRO A 278 -15.50 0.68 11.85
C PRO A 278 -16.67 0.55 10.88
N ARG A 279 -17.67 1.45 10.99
CA ARG A 279 -18.75 1.52 9.99
C ARG A 279 -18.13 1.90 8.64
N GLY A 280 -18.16 0.96 7.67
CA GLY A 280 -17.57 1.14 6.34
C GLY A 280 -16.08 0.79 6.22
N GLY A 281 -15.48 0.14 7.24
CA GLY A 281 -14.09 -0.34 7.15
C GLY A 281 -13.92 -1.51 6.17
N ASN A 282 -12.79 -1.56 5.46
CA ASN A 282 -12.45 -2.66 4.53
C ASN A 282 -12.11 -4.00 5.23
N CYS A 283 -12.15 -4.04 6.56
CA CYS A 283 -11.92 -5.26 7.32
C CYS A 283 -13.26 -5.88 7.69
N ALA A 284 -13.53 -7.08 7.16
CA ALA A 284 -14.73 -7.84 7.50
C ALA A 284 -14.84 -8.04 9.02
N SER A 285 -16.04 -7.89 9.57
CA SER A 285 -16.34 -8.11 10.99
C SER A 285 -15.80 -9.45 11.53
N GLY A 286 -15.66 -10.46 10.66
CA GLY A 286 -15.08 -11.76 10.97
C GLY A 286 -13.61 -11.72 11.41
N VAL A 287 -12.80 -10.79 10.91
CA VAL A 287 -11.36 -10.69 11.27
C VAL A 287 -11.20 -10.27 12.73
N VAL A 288 -11.97 -9.26 13.16
CA VAL A 288 -11.98 -8.80 14.55
C VAL A 288 -12.53 -9.89 15.48
N LYS A 289 -13.56 -10.61 15.03
CA LYS A 289 -14.15 -11.73 15.77
C LYS A 289 -13.18 -12.92 15.90
N ALA A 290 -12.37 -13.18 14.89
CA ALA A 290 -11.35 -14.23 14.91
C ALA A 290 -10.16 -13.88 15.84
N LEU A 291 -9.78 -12.60 15.92
CA LEU A 291 -8.74 -12.11 16.84
C LEU A 291 -9.19 -12.14 18.31
N LEU A 292 -10.49 -11.93 18.55
CA LEU A 292 -11.08 -11.90 19.89
C LEU A 292 -11.63 -13.25 20.36
N SER A 293 -11.90 -14.20 19.46
CA SER A 293 -12.38 -15.52 19.86
C SER A 293 -11.19 -16.35 20.37
N PRO A 294 -11.21 -16.84 21.61
CA PRO A 294 -10.26 -17.86 22.04
C PRO A 294 -10.38 -19.08 21.13
N ALA A 295 -9.29 -19.84 20.98
CA ALA A 295 -9.18 -20.96 20.04
C ALA A 295 -10.29 -22.04 20.20
N SER A 296 -11.03 -22.00 21.30
CA SER A 296 -11.99 -23.00 21.74
C SER A 296 -13.41 -22.85 21.18
N LEU A 297 -13.75 -21.79 20.43
CA LEU A 297 -15.11 -21.62 19.89
C LEU A 297 -15.15 -22.03 18.41
N LYS A 298 -15.65 -23.25 18.14
CA LYS A 298 -16.04 -23.68 16.79
C LYS A 298 -17.15 -22.75 16.28
N SER A 299 -16.95 -22.14 15.12
CA SER A 299 -17.91 -21.22 14.51
C SER A 299 -19.22 -21.92 14.16
N THR A 300 -20.35 -21.31 14.52
CA THR A 300 -21.69 -21.75 14.09
C THR A 300 -21.90 -21.42 12.61
N PRO A 301 -22.43 -22.36 11.79
CA PRO A 301 -22.66 -22.12 10.36
C PRO A 301 -23.77 -21.07 10.11
N PRO A 302 -23.81 -20.46 8.91
CA PRO A 302 -24.86 -19.50 8.56
C PRO A 302 -26.26 -20.14 8.62
N LYS A 303 -27.25 -19.40 9.13
CA LYS A 303 -28.61 -19.89 9.43
C LYS A 303 -29.32 -20.57 8.25
N ASN A 304 -29.09 -20.11 7.03
CA ASN A 304 -29.72 -20.70 5.83
C ASN A 304 -29.11 -22.05 5.45
N LEU A 305 -27.83 -22.27 5.77
CA LEU A 305 -27.14 -23.54 5.51
C LEU A 305 -27.53 -24.58 6.58
N LEU A 306 -27.70 -24.15 7.83
CA LEU A 306 -28.21 -25.01 8.92
C LEU A 306 -29.61 -25.55 8.64
N VAL A 307 -30.47 -24.78 7.98
CA VAL A 307 -31.83 -25.22 7.62
C VAL A 307 -31.78 -26.33 6.55
N SER A 308 -30.97 -26.18 5.50
CA SER A 308 -30.78 -27.23 4.49
C SER A 308 -30.09 -28.47 5.05
N ILE A 309 -29.09 -28.30 5.92
CA ILE A 309 -28.38 -29.43 6.56
C ILE A 309 -29.33 -30.19 7.49
N ASN A 310 -30.12 -29.48 8.30
CA ASN A 310 -31.09 -30.14 9.18
C ASN A 310 -32.20 -30.86 8.40
N ASP A 311 -32.72 -30.29 7.31
CA ASP A 311 -33.71 -30.95 6.45
C ASP A 311 -33.17 -32.23 5.80
N LEU A 312 -31.88 -32.27 5.44
CA LEU A 312 -31.23 -33.46 4.88
C LEU A 312 -30.93 -34.53 5.94
N LEU A 313 -30.54 -34.10 7.15
CA LEU A 313 -30.34 -35.00 8.28
C LEU A 313 -31.66 -35.60 8.79
N GLU A 314 -32.74 -34.82 8.81
CA GLU A 314 -34.09 -35.31 9.14
C GLU A 314 -34.62 -36.31 8.11
N LYS A 315 -34.19 -36.20 6.85
CA LYS A 315 -34.51 -37.15 5.76
C LYS A 315 -33.56 -38.34 5.69
N GLY A 316 -32.59 -38.46 6.61
CA GLY A 316 -31.64 -39.58 6.67
C GLY A 316 -30.60 -39.62 5.54
N ARG A 317 -30.42 -38.52 4.79
CA ARG A 317 -29.50 -38.41 3.65
C ARG A 317 -28.16 -37.83 4.11
N VAL A 318 -27.42 -38.64 4.87
CA VAL A 318 -26.18 -38.23 5.55
C VAL A 318 -25.06 -37.88 4.55
N ASP A 319 -24.90 -38.67 3.48
CA ASP A 319 -23.83 -38.48 2.49
C ASP A 319 -23.97 -37.15 1.72
N GLU A 320 -25.21 -36.73 1.43
CA GLU A 320 -25.47 -35.47 0.72
C GLU A 320 -25.34 -34.25 1.64
N ALA A 321 -25.59 -34.42 2.93
CA ALA A 321 -25.30 -33.39 3.92
C ALA A 321 -23.78 -33.17 4.04
N GLU A 322 -22.98 -34.22 3.91
CA GLU A 322 -21.51 -34.16 3.90
C GLU A 322 -20.98 -33.44 2.64
N GLU A 323 -21.49 -33.75 1.44
CA GLU A 323 -21.13 -33.03 0.20
C GLU A 323 -21.46 -31.53 0.23
N ILE A 324 -22.58 -31.15 0.88
CA ILE A 324 -22.97 -29.74 1.02
C ILE A 324 -22.06 -29.01 2.01
N ILE A 325 -21.63 -29.70 3.08
CA ILE A 325 -20.64 -29.16 4.01
C ILE A 325 -19.30 -28.95 3.29
N ASP A 326 -18.83 -29.92 2.52
CA ASP A 326 -17.55 -29.85 1.80
C ASP A 326 -17.55 -28.80 0.68
N SER A 327 -18.65 -28.68 -0.07
CA SER A 327 -18.80 -27.67 -1.12
C SER A 327 -18.94 -26.23 -0.59
N ALA A 328 -19.48 -26.06 0.61
CA ALA A 328 -19.60 -24.75 1.26
C ALA A 328 -18.27 -24.25 1.86
N VAL A 329 -17.38 -25.16 2.25
CA VAL A 329 -16.04 -24.83 2.79
C VAL A 329 -15.05 -24.43 1.68
N ALA A 330 -15.31 -24.81 0.42
CA ALA A 330 -14.34 -24.70 -0.68
C ALA A 330 -14.24 -23.33 -1.41
N ARG A 331 -14.88 -22.24 -0.97
CA ARG A 331 -14.90 -20.96 -1.74
C ARG A 331 -14.36 -19.73 -1.03
N ASN A 332 -13.21 -19.86 -0.38
CA ASN A 332 -12.38 -18.69 -0.10
C ASN A 332 -10.92 -19.03 -0.40
N ASP A 333 -10.35 -18.42 -1.45
CA ASP A 333 -8.95 -18.59 -1.90
C ASP A 333 -7.90 -18.24 -0.80
N HIS A 334 -8.34 -17.82 0.39
CA HIS A 334 -7.51 -17.45 1.55
C HIS A 334 -8.01 -18.07 2.89
N SER A 335 -8.94 -19.03 2.89
CA SER A 335 -9.45 -19.63 4.13
C SER A 335 -8.34 -20.28 4.98
N SER A 336 -7.37 -20.93 4.33
CA SER A 336 -6.22 -21.58 4.99
C SER A 336 -5.34 -20.63 5.81
N TYR A 337 -5.27 -19.34 5.46
CA TYR A 337 -4.56 -18.31 6.24
C TYR A 337 -5.47 -17.59 7.24
N THR A 338 -6.79 -17.67 7.05
CA THR A 338 -7.77 -17.18 8.03
C THR A 338 -7.86 -18.12 9.24
N GLU A 339 -7.48 -19.39 9.07
CA GLU A 339 -7.45 -20.42 10.10
C GLU A 339 -6.15 -20.45 10.92
N LYS A 340 -5.04 -19.90 10.40
CA LYS A 340 -3.80 -19.70 11.17
C LYS A 340 -3.96 -18.51 12.11
N ARG A 341 -4.66 -18.75 13.22
CA ARG A 341 -4.84 -17.81 14.34
C ARG A 341 -3.49 -17.29 14.83
N SER A 342 -3.40 -15.98 15.12
CA SER A 342 -2.23 -15.42 15.81
C SER A 342 -1.96 -16.18 17.11
N HIS A 343 -0.68 -16.49 17.37
CA HIS A 343 -0.25 -16.99 18.68
C HIS A 343 -0.77 -16.05 19.77
N SER A 344 -1.44 -16.59 20.79
CA SER A 344 -1.94 -15.86 21.97
C SER A 344 -0.86 -15.03 22.66
N ALA A 345 0.42 -15.38 22.46
CA ALA A 345 1.58 -14.60 22.87
C ALA A 345 1.60 -13.19 22.26
N LEU A 346 1.15 -12.97 21.02
CA LEU A 346 1.15 -11.65 20.38
C LEU A 346 0.11 -10.72 21.02
N THR A 347 -1.08 -11.24 21.30
CA THR A 347 -2.13 -10.53 22.04
C THR A 347 -1.69 -10.23 23.46
N TYR A 348 -1.01 -11.18 24.12
CA TYR A 348 -0.45 -11.00 25.46
C TYR A 348 0.70 -9.98 25.48
N TYR A 349 1.58 -9.98 24.48
CA TYR A 349 2.72 -9.06 24.37
C TYR A 349 2.26 -7.64 24.14
N VAL A 350 1.29 -7.42 23.23
CA VAL A 350 0.66 -6.12 23.01
C VAL A 350 -0.05 -5.66 24.29
N HIS A 351 -0.79 -6.54 24.97
CA HIS A 351 -1.49 -6.21 26.20
C HIS A 351 -0.55 -5.90 27.38
N THR A 352 0.58 -6.60 27.51
CA THR A 352 1.55 -6.42 28.61
C THR A 352 2.48 -5.23 28.39
N THR A 353 2.92 -4.95 27.16
CA THR A 353 3.69 -3.71 26.87
C THR A 353 2.84 -2.44 27.00
N LEU A 354 1.55 -2.50 26.66
CA LEU A 354 0.61 -1.39 26.88
C LEU A 354 0.27 -1.14 28.35
N LEU A 355 0.24 -2.18 29.19
CA LEU A 355 -0.09 -2.06 30.62
C LEU A 355 1.09 -1.67 31.51
N ALA A 356 2.33 -1.93 31.08
CA ALA A 356 3.54 -1.57 31.83
C ALA A 356 3.79 -0.04 31.91
N MET A 357 3.06 0.77 31.14
CA MET A 357 3.19 2.23 31.12
C MET A 357 2.22 2.97 32.07
N LEU A 358 1.38 2.27 32.84
CA LEU A 358 0.43 2.89 33.76
C LEU A 358 0.95 2.88 35.22
N PRO A 359 0.83 3.99 35.97
CA PRO A 359 1.21 4.04 37.38
C PRO A 359 0.41 3.03 38.23
N GLU A 360 1.06 2.36 39.17
CA GLU A 360 0.52 1.28 40.03
C GLU A 360 -0.80 1.65 40.76
N ARG A 361 -1.02 2.95 41.01
CA ARG A 361 -2.25 3.47 41.63
C ARG A 361 -3.46 3.42 40.69
N LEU A 362 -3.26 3.58 39.37
CA LEU A 362 -4.31 3.43 38.37
C LEU A 362 -4.68 1.95 38.17
N TRP A 363 -3.69 1.06 38.25
CA TRP A 363 -3.88 -0.40 38.21
C TRP A 363 -4.88 -0.88 39.27
N ARG A 364 -4.68 -0.50 40.54
CA ARG A 364 -5.58 -0.91 41.64
C ARG A 364 -7.01 -0.39 41.46
N ARG A 365 -7.17 0.81 40.89
CA ARG A 365 -8.49 1.40 40.63
C ARG A 365 -9.21 0.74 39.46
N ILE A 366 -8.51 0.42 38.38
CA ILE A 366 -9.07 -0.23 37.20
C ILE A 366 -9.42 -1.69 37.50
N VAL A 367 -8.56 -2.42 38.22
CA VAL A 367 -8.85 -3.79 38.67
C VAL A 367 -10.03 -3.80 39.64
N ALA A 368 -10.11 -2.85 40.59
CA ALA A 368 -11.28 -2.73 41.46
C ALA A 368 -12.57 -2.39 40.70
N LEU A 369 -12.49 -1.59 39.63
CA LEU A 369 -13.64 -1.27 38.78
C LEU A 369 -14.09 -2.47 37.94
N LEU A 370 -13.15 -3.20 37.35
CA LEU A 370 -13.41 -4.40 36.56
C LEU A 370 -13.97 -5.54 37.42
N VAL A 371 -13.44 -5.73 38.64
CA VAL A 371 -13.99 -6.70 39.61
C VAL A 371 -15.40 -6.27 40.03
N ARG A 372 -15.67 -4.98 40.25
CA ARG A 372 -17.03 -4.48 40.54
C ARG A 372 -17.99 -4.65 39.36
N LEU A 373 -17.54 -4.45 38.12
CA LEU A 373 -18.35 -4.65 36.90
C LEU A 373 -18.65 -6.13 36.65
N VAL A 374 -17.69 -7.02 36.88
CA VAL A 374 -17.85 -8.47 36.77
C VAL A 374 -18.76 -9.00 37.88
N CYS A 375 -18.60 -8.53 39.13
CA CYS A 375 -19.50 -8.89 40.24
C CYS A 375 -20.92 -8.32 40.07
N ALA A 376 -21.07 -7.13 39.47
CA ALA A 376 -22.38 -6.54 39.18
C ALA A 376 -23.11 -7.32 38.08
N GLN A 377 -22.42 -7.75 37.01
CA GLN A 377 -23.00 -8.60 35.98
C GLN A 377 -23.43 -9.98 36.50
N HIS A 378 -22.73 -10.53 37.49
CA HIS A 378 -23.07 -11.80 38.10
C HIS A 378 -24.30 -11.73 39.04
N LYS A 379 -24.54 -10.59 39.72
CA LYS A 379 -25.74 -10.38 40.56
C LYS A 379 -27.02 -10.18 39.74
N THR A 380 -26.95 -9.51 38.59
CA THR A 380 -28.11 -9.36 37.69
C THR A 380 -28.55 -10.66 37.00
N ARG A 381 -27.70 -11.70 36.97
CA ARG A 381 -28.04 -13.03 36.42
C ARG A 381 -28.70 -13.98 37.44
N GLN A 382 -28.77 -13.64 38.72
CA GLN A 382 -29.41 -14.47 39.77
C GLN A 382 -30.78 -13.95 40.22
N GLN A 383 -31.24 -12.80 39.71
CA GLN A 383 -32.60 -12.29 39.96
C GLN A 383 -33.58 -12.55 38.80
N TRP A 384 -33.16 -13.33 37.80
CA TRP A 384 -33.98 -13.75 36.65
C TRP A 384 -33.82 -15.26 36.36
N MET A 385 -33.73 -16.08 37.40
CA MET A 385 -34.11 -17.50 37.36
C MET A 385 -35.15 -17.75 38.43
#